data_AF-A0A963Q8L0-F1
#
_entry.id   AF-A0A963Q8L0-F1
#
_cell.length_a   1.000
_cell.length_b   1.000
_cell.length_c   1.000
_cell.angle_alpha   90.00
_cell.angle_beta   90.00
_cell.angle_gamma   90.00
#
_symmetry.space_group_name_H-M   'P 1'
#
loop_
_entity.id
_entity.type
_entity.pdbx_description
1 polymer ?
#
loop_
_entity_poly.entity_id
_entity_poly.type
_entity_poly.pdbx_seq_one_letter_code
_entity_poly.pdbx_strand_id
1 'polypeptide(L)'
;MMSRTYWIAFLLALIGLAPWVGVQAQSGTPVIRSFTVDQVPELVPGTELVFRVGGSAGGSLQLDIDGVASPLGLTETSAGMYAGAYTISIRDKVRHDSRVLATLRLDGRQTTVALSQTLLTAEAHARASAPAPVPVQISRIETRNTGALTGGHVISFIVDATPGGLAMVSLDGGKSTIPLTEERTGRYIGRYTVKTRDQFSDATLAQFSLVLADKTMRAAKPLGSGAVTPVAQAAPVEPAPAPACDGCGVVVSVNTVKVKGKPNYVGAIAGGVAGAALGNQVGKGDGRTLATVLGAVGGAVAGREVEKQVRSDTRYDLTVKLDNGTTRVVSYDANPGLAVGTKVRFDG
;
A
#
# COMPACT_ATOMS: atom_id res chain seq x y z
N MET A 1 -70.50 -42.66 -93.33
CA MET A 1 -69.11 -42.17 -93.42
C MET A 1 -68.85 -41.23 -92.25
N MET A 2 -67.79 -41.52 -91.47
CA MET A 2 -67.02 -40.66 -90.54
C MET A 2 -67.79 -39.84 -89.49
N SER A 3 -67.83 -40.21 -88.20
CA SER A 3 -66.75 -40.30 -87.19
C SER A 3 -66.19 -38.95 -86.70
N ARG A 4 -66.14 -38.83 -85.36
CA ARG A 4 -65.13 -38.20 -84.48
C ARG A 4 -65.74 -37.26 -83.44
N THR A 5 -65.24 -37.09 -82.21
CA THR A 5 -64.34 -37.80 -81.29
C THR A 5 -64.33 -36.91 -80.03
N TYR A 6 -64.41 -37.51 -78.84
CA TYR A 6 -64.27 -36.82 -77.55
C TYR A 6 -62.87 -36.21 -77.36
N TRP A 7 -62.78 -35.01 -76.78
CA TRP A 7 -61.53 -34.51 -76.18
C TRP A 7 -61.76 -34.06 -74.74
N ILE A 8 -60.99 -34.71 -73.86
CA ILE A 8 -60.87 -34.50 -72.42
C ILE A 8 -60.00 -33.26 -72.20
N ALA A 9 -60.47 -32.29 -71.42
CA ALA A 9 -59.68 -31.14 -70.99
C ALA A 9 -58.84 -31.53 -69.75
N PHE A 10 -57.52 -31.41 -69.89
CA PHE A 10 -56.51 -31.76 -68.90
C PHE A 10 -56.19 -30.55 -68.00
N LEU A 11 -56.11 -30.77 -66.69
CA LEU A 11 -55.63 -29.81 -65.67
C LEU A 11 -54.18 -29.38 -65.94
N LEU A 12 -53.87 -28.10 -65.73
CA LEU A 12 -52.51 -27.60 -65.58
C LEU A 12 -52.46 -26.65 -64.37
N ALA A 13 -51.94 -27.16 -63.25
CA ALA A 13 -51.61 -26.39 -62.06
C ALA A 13 -50.22 -25.76 -62.25
N LEU A 14 -50.14 -24.43 -62.28
CA LEU A 14 -48.88 -23.71 -62.21
C LEU A 14 -48.41 -23.64 -60.75
N ILE A 15 -47.35 -24.39 -60.43
CA ILE A 15 -46.57 -24.24 -59.19
C ILE A 15 -45.48 -23.21 -59.48
N GLY A 16 -45.62 -22.00 -58.92
CA GLY A 16 -44.61 -20.95 -59.01
C GLY A 16 -43.42 -21.26 -58.09
N LEU A 17 -42.27 -21.57 -58.68
CA LEU A 17 -40.97 -21.63 -58.01
C LEU A 17 -40.46 -20.20 -57.80
N ALA A 18 -40.61 -19.65 -56.59
CA ALA A 18 -39.89 -18.45 -56.20
C ALA A 18 -38.44 -18.83 -55.84
N PRO A 19 -37.41 -18.19 -56.44
CA PRO A 19 -36.03 -18.45 -56.06
C PRO A 19 -35.80 -17.91 -54.65
N TRP A 20 -35.40 -18.81 -53.74
CA TRP A 20 -34.82 -18.43 -52.46
C TRP A 20 -33.53 -17.67 -52.73
N VAL A 21 -33.58 -16.35 -52.64
CA VAL A 21 -32.37 -15.53 -52.54
C VAL A 21 -31.79 -15.80 -51.16
N GLY A 22 -30.80 -16.69 -51.08
CA GLY A 22 -29.98 -16.84 -49.90
C GLY A 22 -29.34 -15.49 -49.58
N VAL A 23 -29.72 -14.91 -48.45
CA VAL A 23 -29.00 -13.77 -47.89
C VAL A 23 -27.60 -14.27 -47.54
N GLN A 24 -26.63 -14.03 -48.42
CA GLN A 24 -25.23 -14.23 -48.09
C GLN A 24 -24.84 -13.17 -47.07
N ALA A 25 -24.69 -13.58 -45.81
CA ALA A 25 -24.12 -12.73 -44.78
C ALA A 25 -22.71 -12.30 -45.21
N GLN A 26 -22.50 -11.00 -45.34
CA GLN A 26 -21.19 -10.42 -45.66
C GLN A 26 -20.21 -10.72 -44.52
N SER A 27 -19.26 -11.63 -44.75
CA SER A 27 -18.16 -11.93 -43.84
C SER A 27 -17.08 -10.84 -43.95
N GLY A 28 -17.32 -9.72 -43.26
CA GLY A 28 -16.31 -8.68 -43.02
C GLY A 28 -15.15 -9.18 -42.15
N THR A 29 -14.04 -8.43 -42.11
CA THR A 29 -12.94 -8.69 -41.16
C THR A 29 -13.49 -8.74 -39.72
N PRO A 30 -13.09 -9.71 -38.88
CA PRO A 30 -13.56 -9.77 -37.50
C PRO A 30 -13.20 -8.47 -36.77
N VAL A 31 -14.14 -7.93 -36.00
CA VAL A 31 -13.94 -6.69 -35.23
C VAL A 31 -14.17 -6.97 -33.75
N ILE A 32 -13.34 -6.40 -32.90
CA ILE A 32 -13.56 -6.30 -31.45
C ILE A 32 -13.97 -4.86 -31.16
N ARG A 33 -15.20 -4.66 -30.65
CA ARG A 33 -15.81 -3.35 -30.37
C ARG A 33 -15.65 -2.93 -28.91
N SER A 34 -15.68 -3.88 -27.99
CA SER A 34 -15.48 -3.63 -26.56
C SER A 34 -14.70 -4.76 -25.92
N PHE A 35 -13.88 -4.41 -24.94
CA PHE A 35 -13.13 -5.36 -24.11
C PHE A 35 -13.03 -4.80 -22.69
N THR A 36 -13.67 -5.48 -21.74
CA THR A 36 -13.79 -5.04 -20.35
C THR A 36 -13.53 -6.19 -19.38
N VAL A 37 -13.14 -5.83 -18.16
CA VAL A 37 -12.96 -6.75 -17.02
C VAL A 37 -13.66 -6.19 -15.79
N ASP A 38 -14.15 -7.07 -14.93
CA ASP A 38 -14.57 -6.69 -13.57
C ASP A 38 -13.32 -6.50 -12.71
N GLN A 39 -13.02 -5.24 -12.40
CA GLN A 39 -11.83 -4.87 -11.65
C GLN A 39 -11.88 -5.38 -10.22
N VAL A 40 -10.76 -5.92 -9.75
CA VAL A 40 -10.64 -6.53 -8.42
C VAL A 40 -9.74 -5.69 -7.49
N PRO A 41 -9.91 -5.76 -6.17
CA PRO A 41 -9.07 -5.01 -5.24
C PRO A 41 -7.66 -5.60 -5.12
N GLU A 42 -7.44 -6.87 -5.50
CA GLU A 42 -6.17 -7.57 -5.35
C GLU A 42 -6.02 -8.72 -6.36
N LEU A 43 -4.80 -8.95 -6.86
CA LEU A 43 -4.46 -10.01 -7.81
C LEU A 43 -3.68 -11.13 -7.09
N VAL A 44 -4.40 -11.96 -6.33
CA VAL A 44 -3.83 -13.11 -5.60
C VAL A 44 -4.43 -14.41 -6.11
N PRO A 45 -3.76 -15.56 -5.87
CA PRO A 45 -4.35 -16.85 -6.16
C PRO A 45 -5.74 -17.01 -5.52
N GLY A 46 -6.71 -17.47 -6.32
CA GLY A 46 -8.12 -17.57 -5.94
C GLY A 46 -8.97 -16.36 -6.33
N THR A 47 -8.37 -15.21 -6.70
CA THR A 47 -9.13 -14.09 -7.26
C THR A 47 -9.74 -14.48 -8.60
N GLU A 48 -11.03 -14.19 -8.81
CA GLU A 48 -11.72 -14.39 -10.08
C GLU A 48 -11.74 -13.10 -10.91
N LEU A 49 -11.31 -13.18 -12.17
CA LEU A 49 -11.37 -12.11 -13.16
C LEU A 49 -12.46 -12.45 -14.18
N VAL A 50 -13.48 -11.61 -14.29
CA VAL A 50 -14.59 -11.80 -15.25
C VAL A 50 -14.39 -10.87 -16.44
N PHE A 51 -14.24 -11.45 -17.63
CA PHE A 51 -14.03 -10.72 -18.87
C PHE A 51 -15.29 -10.71 -19.74
N ARG A 52 -15.52 -9.58 -20.40
CA ARG A 52 -16.59 -9.38 -21.38
C ARG A 52 -16.02 -8.72 -22.63
N VAL A 53 -16.31 -9.30 -23.79
CA VAL A 53 -15.84 -8.82 -25.10
C VAL A 53 -17.00 -8.76 -26.07
N GLY A 54 -17.22 -7.61 -26.69
CA GLY A 54 -18.18 -7.44 -27.78
C GLY A 54 -17.46 -7.41 -29.13
N GLY A 55 -17.91 -8.20 -30.10
CA GLY A 55 -17.26 -8.33 -31.41
C GLY A 55 -18.13 -8.98 -32.50
N SER A 56 -17.52 -9.39 -33.61
CA SER A 56 -18.21 -10.16 -34.66
C SER A 56 -18.73 -11.49 -34.10
N ALA A 57 -19.97 -11.87 -34.43
CA ALA A 57 -20.61 -13.09 -33.95
C ALA A 57 -20.09 -14.36 -34.64
N GLY A 58 -20.24 -15.52 -33.98
CA GLY A 58 -19.91 -16.83 -34.54
C GLY A 58 -18.41 -17.15 -34.61
N GLY A 59 -17.55 -16.26 -34.10
CA GLY A 59 -16.11 -16.47 -34.01
C GLY A 59 -15.69 -17.21 -32.74
N SER A 60 -14.41 -17.59 -32.68
CA SER A 60 -13.77 -18.08 -31.45
C SER A 60 -12.92 -16.98 -30.83
N LEU A 61 -13.08 -16.77 -29.52
CA LEU A 61 -12.33 -15.74 -28.79
C LEU A 61 -11.40 -16.37 -27.74
N GLN A 62 -10.13 -15.96 -27.76
CA GLN A 62 -9.14 -16.33 -26.76
C GLN A 62 -8.52 -15.09 -26.12
N LEU A 63 -8.29 -15.14 -24.81
CA LEU A 63 -7.52 -14.16 -24.07
C LEU A 63 -6.14 -14.73 -23.72
N ASP A 64 -5.12 -13.92 -23.97
CA ASP A 64 -3.77 -14.12 -23.44
C ASP A 64 -3.57 -13.12 -22.29
N ILE A 65 -3.15 -13.59 -21.12
CA ILE A 65 -2.93 -12.77 -19.92
C ILE A 65 -1.47 -12.93 -19.53
N ASP A 66 -0.72 -11.83 -19.48
CA ASP A 66 0.69 -11.86 -19.08
C ASP A 66 0.85 -12.53 -17.70
N GLY A 67 1.64 -13.60 -17.66
CA GLY A 67 1.90 -14.38 -16.44
C GLY A 67 0.96 -15.56 -16.22
N VAL A 68 0.00 -15.80 -17.12
CA VAL A 68 -0.83 -17.01 -17.16
C VAL A 68 -0.29 -17.96 -18.24
N ALA A 69 -0.18 -19.25 -17.93
CA ALA A 69 0.44 -20.22 -18.85
C ALA A 69 -0.46 -20.63 -20.03
N SER A 70 -1.79 -20.63 -19.84
CA SER A 70 -2.75 -21.12 -20.83
C SER A 70 -3.72 -20.02 -21.24
N PRO A 71 -3.97 -19.83 -22.54
CA PRO A 71 -4.95 -18.86 -22.99
C PRO A 71 -6.35 -19.25 -22.49
N LEU A 72 -7.14 -18.24 -22.13
CA LEU A 72 -8.52 -18.40 -21.70
C LEU A 72 -9.45 -18.30 -22.91
N GLY A 73 -10.21 -19.34 -23.22
CA GLY A 73 -11.31 -19.23 -24.18
C GLY A 73 -12.51 -18.49 -23.57
N LEU A 74 -13.13 -17.57 -24.30
CA LEU A 74 -14.42 -17.00 -23.92
C LEU A 74 -15.56 -17.63 -24.73
N THR A 75 -16.69 -17.85 -24.08
CA THR A 75 -17.89 -18.41 -24.69
C THR A 75 -18.77 -17.30 -25.24
N GLU A 76 -19.29 -17.47 -26.45
CA GLU A 76 -20.31 -16.59 -27.01
C GLU A 76 -21.65 -16.81 -26.29
N THR A 77 -22.05 -15.87 -25.46
CA THR A 77 -23.28 -15.93 -24.64
C THR A 77 -24.51 -15.42 -25.37
N SER A 78 -24.30 -14.52 -26.33
CA SER A 78 -25.27 -14.05 -27.32
C SER A 78 -24.50 -13.59 -28.55
N ALA A 79 -25.19 -13.40 -29.68
CA ALA A 79 -24.54 -13.05 -30.95
C ALA A 79 -23.59 -11.85 -30.80
N GLY A 80 -22.30 -12.09 -30.95
CA GLY A 80 -21.23 -11.11 -30.84
C GLY A 80 -20.84 -10.70 -29.42
N MET A 81 -21.32 -11.38 -28.38
CA MET A 81 -20.98 -11.12 -26.98
C MET A 81 -20.34 -12.34 -26.34
N TYR A 82 -19.08 -12.17 -25.96
CA TYR A 82 -18.23 -13.21 -25.38
C TYR A 82 -18.01 -12.93 -23.89
N ALA A 83 -18.11 -13.96 -23.06
CA ALA A 83 -17.82 -13.86 -21.63
C ALA A 83 -17.10 -15.10 -21.12
N GLY A 84 -16.33 -14.91 -20.04
CA GLY A 84 -15.66 -15.99 -19.33
C GLY A 84 -14.98 -15.46 -18.09
N ALA A 85 -14.74 -16.38 -17.15
CA ALA A 85 -14.09 -16.09 -15.89
C ALA A 85 -12.76 -16.84 -15.80
N TYR A 86 -11.81 -16.24 -15.12
CA TYR A 86 -10.51 -16.83 -14.84
C TYR A 86 -10.18 -16.71 -13.36
N THR A 87 -9.99 -17.84 -12.69
CA THR A 87 -9.47 -17.86 -11.33
C THR A 87 -7.95 -17.91 -11.37
N ILE A 88 -7.30 -16.91 -10.77
CA ILE A 88 -5.84 -16.85 -10.70
C ILE A 88 -5.33 -18.07 -9.93
N SER A 89 -4.45 -18.83 -10.56
CA SER A 89 -3.75 -19.98 -10.00
C SER A 89 -2.54 -19.56 -9.17
N ILE A 90 -2.14 -20.42 -8.24
CA ILE A 90 -0.91 -20.26 -7.44
C ILE A 90 0.37 -20.19 -8.29
N ARG A 91 0.32 -20.72 -9.51
CA ARG A 91 1.47 -20.75 -10.43
C ARG A 91 1.58 -19.49 -11.28
N ASP A 92 0.50 -18.73 -11.38
CA ASP A 92 0.48 -17.57 -12.24
C ASP A 92 1.32 -16.44 -11.65
N LYS A 93 1.75 -15.56 -12.54
CA LYS A 93 2.53 -14.37 -12.23
C LYS A 93 1.80 -13.13 -12.72
N VAL A 94 0.49 -13.09 -12.51
CA VAL A 94 -0.34 -11.92 -12.82
C VAL A 94 0.07 -10.77 -11.90
N ARG A 95 0.35 -9.60 -12.49
CA ARG A 95 0.76 -8.39 -11.80
C ARG A 95 -0.20 -7.25 -12.14
N HIS A 96 -0.08 -6.13 -11.43
CA HIS A 96 -0.90 -4.94 -11.70
C HIS A 96 -0.68 -4.33 -13.10
N ASP A 97 0.47 -4.63 -13.72
CA ASP A 97 0.89 -4.22 -15.06
C ASP A 97 0.75 -5.33 -16.12
N SER A 98 0.21 -6.51 -15.75
CA SER A 98 -0.03 -7.61 -16.70
C SER A 98 -0.98 -7.16 -17.80
N ARG A 99 -0.55 -7.33 -19.07
CA ARG A 99 -1.40 -7.04 -20.22
C ARG A 99 -2.36 -8.19 -20.46
N VAL A 100 -3.50 -7.86 -21.07
CA VAL A 100 -4.46 -8.86 -21.56
C VAL A 100 -4.77 -8.58 -23.02
N LEU A 101 -4.60 -9.59 -23.87
CA LEU A 101 -4.85 -9.51 -25.31
C LEU A 101 -6.03 -10.42 -25.67
N ALA A 102 -7.06 -9.86 -26.30
CA ALA A 102 -8.17 -10.63 -26.86
C ALA A 102 -7.93 -10.86 -28.35
N THR A 103 -7.96 -12.12 -28.79
CA THR A 103 -7.89 -12.50 -30.21
C THR A 103 -9.21 -13.14 -30.65
N LEU A 104 -9.91 -12.49 -31.57
CA LEU A 104 -11.12 -13.00 -32.22
C LEU A 104 -10.76 -13.61 -33.57
N ARG A 105 -11.07 -14.89 -33.76
CA ARG A 105 -10.91 -15.61 -35.03
C ARG A 105 -12.26 -15.93 -35.65
N LEU A 106 -12.44 -15.59 -36.92
CA LEU A 106 -13.66 -15.84 -37.70
C LEU A 106 -13.27 -16.10 -39.15
N ASP A 107 -13.75 -17.19 -39.75
CA ASP A 107 -13.53 -17.55 -41.16
C ASP A 107 -12.07 -17.45 -41.63
N GLY A 108 -11.13 -17.94 -40.79
CA GLY A 108 -9.69 -17.92 -41.08
C GLY A 108 -9.01 -16.55 -40.94
N ARG A 109 -9.76 -15.50 -40.60
CA ARG A 109 -9.23 -14.16 -40.27
C ARG A 109 -9.17 -13.97 -38.76
N GLN A 110 -8.32 -13.07 -38.31
CA GLN A 110 -8.21 -12.73 -36.89
C GLN A 110 -7.97 -11.24 -36.64
N THR A 111 -8.46 -10.78 -35.50
CA THR A 111 -8.21 -9.43 -34.96
C THR A 111 -7.80 -9.57 -33.51
N THR A 112 -6.79 -8.80 -33.09
CA THR A 112 -6.28 -8.78 -31.72
C THR A 112 -6.37 -7.38 -31.14
N VAL A 113 -6.88 -7.26 -29.91
CA VAL A 113 -7.01 -5.99 -29.18
C VAL A 113 -6.54 -6.16 -27.73
N ALA A 114 -5.83 -5.16 -27.20
CA ALA A 114 -5.44 -5.13 -25.81
C ALA A 114 -6.53 -4.55 -24.90
N LEU A 115 -6.66 -5.08 -23.69
CA LEU A 115 -7.53 -4.52 -22.66
C LEU A 115 -7.05 -3.11 -22.32
N SER A 116 -7.97 -2.14 -22.36
CA SER A 116 -7.65 -0.74 -22.01
C SER A 116 -7.80 -0.43 -20.52
N GLN A 117 -8.52 -1.29 -19.77
CA GLN A 117 -8.70 -1.17 -18.32
C GLN A 117 -7.56 -1.85 -17.56
N THR A 118 -7.30 -1.40 -16.33
CA THR A 118 -6.48 -2.14 -15.37
C THR A 118 -7.26 -3.34 -14.83
N LEU A 119 -6.56 -4.42 -14.45
CA LEU A 119 -7.20 -5.55 -13.76
C LEU A 119 -7.61 -5.18 -12.32
N LEU A 120 -6.92 -4.21 -11.72
CA LEU A 120 -7.20 -3.71 -10.38
C LEU A 120 -8.20 -2.56 -10.40
N THR A 121 -8.94 -2.35 -9.30
CA THR A 121 -9.66 -1.11 -9.05
C THR A 121 -8.70 0.09 -9.05
N ALA A 122 -9.20 1.30 -9.30
CA ALA A 122 -8.37 2.50 -9.40
C ALA A 122 -7.49 2.73 -8.15
N GLU A 123 -8.04 2.56 -6.95
CA GLU A 123 -7.31 2.73 -5.69
C GLU A 123 -6.26 1.64 -5.46
N ALA A 124 -6.58 0.39 -5.83
CA ALA A 124 -5.64 -0.71 -5.73
C ALA A 124 -4.49 -0.56 -6.73
N HIS A 125 -4.79 -0.15 -7.96
CA HIS A 125 -3.78 0.15 -8.98
C HIS A 125 -2.88 1.31 -8.54
N ALA A 126 -3.44 2.42 -8.02
CA ALA A 126 -2.66 3.55 -7.53
C ALA A 126 -1.69 3.13 -6.41
N ARG A 127 -2.11 2.25 -5.50
CA ARG A 127 -1.24 1.69 -4.46
C ARG A 127 -0.17 0.77 -5.03
N ALA A 128 -0.52 -0.10 -5.98
CA ALA A 128 0.41 -1.05 -6.59
C ALA A 128 1.47 -0.37 -7.49
N SER A 129 1.10 0.73 -8.13
CA SER A 129 1.98 1.52 -9.00
C SER A 129 2.71 2.65 -8.26
N ALA A 130 2.47 2.83 -6.96
CA ALA A 130 3.20 3.80 -6.16
C ALA A 130 4.69 3.42 -6.14
N PRO A 131 5.61 4.38 -6.41
CA PRO A 131 7.03 4.11 -6.31
C PRO A 131 7.37 3.59 -4.92
N ALA A 132 8.25 2.58 -4.87
CA ALA A 132 8.68 2.00 -3.61
C ALA A 132 9.17 3.10 -2.65
N PRO A 133 8.80 3.07 -1.36
CA PRO A 133 9.24 4.08 -0.42
C PRO A 133 10.77 4.11 -0.38
N VAL A 134 11.38 5.22 -0.81
CA VAL A 134 12.83 5.39 -0.67
C VAL A 134 13.12 5.45 0.84
N PRO A 135 14.01 4.59 1.38
CA PRO A 135 14.38 4.69 2.78
C PRO A 135 15.03 6.04 3.02
N VAL A 136 14.50 6.79 4.00
CA VAL A 136 15.19 7.98 4.49
C VAL A 136 16.41 7.50 5.25
N GLN A 137 17.59 8.01 4.90
CA GLN A 137 18.86 7.57 5.48
C GLN A 137 19.87 8.71 5.53
N ILE A 138 20.73 8.66 6.54
CA ILE A 138 21.96 9.46 6.62
C ILE A 138 23.10 8.47 6.45
N SER A 139 23.80 8.53 5.32
CA SER A 139 24.84 7.55 4.97
C SER A 139 26.23 7.95 5.43
N ARG A 140 26.51 9.26 5.52
CA ARG A 140 27.81 9.77 5.96
C ARG A 140 27.70 11.09 6.69
N ILE A 141 28.54 11.27 7.70
CA ILE A 141 28.67 12.52 8.46
C ILE A 141 30.15 12.89 8.61
N GLU A 142 30.51 14.04 8.06
CA GLU A 142 31.84 14.64 8.18
C GLU A 142 31.75 15.97 8.95
N THR A 143 32.72 16.21 9.81
CA THR A 143 32.87 17.47 10.55
C THR A 143 34.27 17.98 10.30
N ARG A 144 34.40 19.24 9.91
CA ARG A 144 35.69 19.93 9.74
C ARG A 144 35.72 21.14 10.65
N ASN A 145 36.86 21.40 11.29
CA ASN A 145 37.04 22.55 12.18
C ASN A 145 38.30 23.34 11.78
N THR A 146 38.26 24.66 11.91
CA THR A 146 39.39 25.56 11.60
C THR A 146 40.37 25.77 12.75
N GLY A 147 40.17 25.18 13.94
CA GLY A 147 41.14 25.25 15.04
C GLY A 147 40.62 24.68 16.36
N ALA A 148 40.93 25.33 17.49
CA ALA A 148 40.37 24.92 18.78
C ALA A 148 38.84 25.10 18.75
N LEU A 149 38.04 24.23 19.39
CA LEU A 149 36.57 24.36 19.43
C LEU A 149 36.11 25.54 20.32
N THR A 150 36.74 26.70 20.16
CA THR A 150 36.61 27.91 20.98
C THR A 150 36.17 29.10 20.12
N GLY A 151 35.79 30.20 20.78
CA GLY A 151 35.22 31.38 20.13
C GLY A 151 35.97 31.85 18.89
N GLY A 152 35.25 32.03 17.78
CA GLY A 152 35.79 32.50 16.49
C GLY A 152 36.18 31.40 15.51
N HIS A 153 36.34 30.14 15.95
CA HIS A 153 36.57 29.02 15.04
C HIS A 153 35.29 28.56 14.35
N VAL A 154 35.42 27.97 13.17
CA VAL A 154 34.29 27.55 12.34
C VAL A 154 34.24 26.04 12.25
N ILE A 155 33.08 25.47 12.56
CA ILE A 155 32.75 24.07 12.35
C ILE A 155 31.92 23.96 11.08
N SER A 156 32.39 23.17 10.12
CA SER A 156 31.63 22.79 8.92
C SER A 156 31.11 21.37 9.07
N PHE A 157 29.81 21.22 8.84
CA PHE A 157 29.11 19.94 8.83
C PHE A 157 28.80 19.57 7.38
N ILE A 158 29.14 18.34 7.01
CA ILE A 158 28.85 17.80 5.68
C ILE A 158 28.18 16.45 5.85
N VAL A 159 26.99 16.30 5.29
CA VAL A 159 26.14 15.12 5.48
C VAL A 159 25.74 14.58 4.12
N ASP A 160 26.06 13.33 3.83
CA ASP A 160 25.49 12.61 2.70
C ASP A 160 24.25 11.85 3.18
N ALA A 161 23.09 12.07 2.56
CA ALA A 161 21.79 11.57 3.00
C ALA A 161 20.77 11.54 1.86
N THR A 162 19.56 11.03 2.10
CA THR A 162 18.48 11.02 1.10
C THR A 162 18.19 12.45 0.59
N PRO A 163 18.17 12.71 -0.74
CA PRO A 163 17.92 14.03 -1.32
C PRO A 163 16.54 14.62 -0.98
N GLY A 164 16.44 15.95 -1.00
CA GLY A 164 15.17 16.69 -0.87
C GLY A 164 14.59 16.78 0.55
N GLY A 165 15.31 16.33 1.57
CA GLY A 165 14.90 16.40 2.97
C GLY A 165 15.38 17.66 3.67
N LEU A 166 14.77 18.01 4.81
CA LEU A 166 15.24 19.07 5.69
C LEU A 166 16.29 18.50 6.66
N ALA A 167 17.54 18.92 6.49
CA ALA A 167 18.66 18.46 7.30
C ALA A 167 19.06 19.51 8.33
N MET A 168 19.24 19.10 9.59
CA MET A 168 19.67 19.95 10.69
C MET A 168 20.76 19.26 11.49
N VAL A 169 21.61 20.06 12.15
CA VAL A 169 22.50 19.58 13.22
C VAL A 169 22.27 20.39 14.49
N SER A 170 22.17 19.69 15.62
CA SER A 170 22.02 20.25 16.95
C SER A 170 23.26 19.94 17.78
N LEU A 171 23.79 20.94 18.47
CA LEU A 171 24.95 20.85 19.35
C LEU A 171 24.53 21.08 20.80
N ASP A 172 25.27 20.48 21.74
CA ASP A 172 25.10 20.66 23.19
C ASP A 172 23.64 20.47 23.65
N GLY A 173 23.05 19.33 23.26
CA GLY A 173 21.67 18.99 23.61
C GLY A 173 20.59 19.88 22.96
N GLY A 174 20.92 20.57 21.86
CA GLY A 174 19.98 21.41 21.11
C GLY A 174 20.01 22.89 21.44
N LYS A 175 20.98 23.37 22.25
CA LYS A 175 21.15 24.80 22.51
C LYS A 175 21.54 25.60 21.27
N SER A 176 22.20 24.94 20.32
CA SER A 176 22.55 25.50 19.02
C SER A 176 22.11 24.55 17.93
N THR A 177 21.17 25.00 17.09
CA THR A 177 20.65 24.22 15.96
C THR A 177 20.96 24.94 14.66
N ILE A 178 21.58 24.23 13.72
CA ILE A 178 22.09 24.76 12.47
C ILE A 178 21.39 24.03 11.32
N PRO A 179 20.69 24.75 10.42
CA PRO A 179 20.18 24.15 9.19
C PRO A 179 21.32 23.80 8.24
N LEU A 180 21.21 22.65 7.59
CA LEU A 180 22.12 22.22 6.54
C LEU A 180 21.41 22.41 5.19
N THR A 181 22.08 23.05 4.23
CA THR A 181 21.56 23.30 2.88
C THR A 181 22.02 22.19 1.95
N GLU A 182 21.12 21.66 1.11
CA GLU A 182 21.48 20.72 0.04
C GLU A 182 22.21 21.47 -1.09
N GLU A 183 23.55 21.40 -1.11
CA GLU A 183 24.36 22.08 -2.15
C GLU A 183 24.48 21.22 -3.43
N ARG A 184 24.35 19.89 -3.30
CA ARG A 184 24.27 18.92 -4.40
C ARG A 184 23.30 17.82 -4.00
N THR A 185 22.73 17.11 -4.97
CA THR A 185 21.79 16.01 -4.71
C THR A 185 22.34 15.05 -3.66
N GLY A 186 21.65 14.99 -2.51
CA GLY A 186 21.97 14.14 -1.36
C GLY A 186 23.14 14.63 -0.49
N ARG A 187 23.72 15.80 -0.73
CA ARG A 187 24.84 16.36 0.04
C ARG A 187 24.46 17.68 0.68
N TYR A 188 24.37 17.67 2.01
CA TYR A 188 23.95 18.78 2.85
C TYR A 188 25.13 19.39 3.58
N ILE A 189 25.21 20.72 3.59
CA ILE A 189 26.32 21.47 4.20
C ILE A 189 25.78 22.58 5.10
N GLY A 190 26.39 22.73 6.27
CA GLY A 190 26.11 23.83 7.19
C GLY A 190 27.36 24.24 7.96
N ARG A 191 27.40 25.48 8.42
CA ARG A 191 28.55 26.06 9.11
C ARG A 191 28.11 26.72 10.40
N TYR A 192 28.91 26.58 11.44
CA TYR A 192 28.71 27.23 12.73
C TYR A 192 29.98 27.94 13.16
N THR A 193 29.87 29.23 13.48
CA THR A 193 30.96 29.95 14.14
C THR A 193 30.80 29.79 15.64
N VAL A 194 31.78 29.14 16.27
CA VAL A 194 31.80 28.91 17.72
C VAL A 194 31.79 30.26 18.43
N LYS A 195 30.87 30.44 19.36
CA LYS A 195 30.76 31.66 20.17
C LYS A 195 31.63 31.53 21.41
N THR A 196 32.10 32.64 21.96
CA THR A 196 32.93 32.64 23.20
C THR A 196 32.25 31.96 24.39
N ARG A 197 30.91 31.94 24.41
CA ARG A 197 30.10 31.29 25.45
C ARG A 197 29.88 29.79 25.24
N ASP A 198 30.19 29.27 24.05
CA ASP A 198 29.97 27.87 23.74
C ASP A 198 31.08 27.04 24.41
N GLN A 199 30.68 26.00 25.13
CA GLN A 199 31.60 25.12 25.87
C GLN A 199 31.81 23.81 25.09
N PHE A 200 32.18 23.94 23.82
CA PHE A 200 32.37 22.78 22.97
C PHE A 200 33.72 22.11 23.22
N SER A 201 33.71 20.79 23.18
CA SER A 201 34.89 19.95 23.26
C SER A 201 34.77 18.86 22.19
N ASP A 202 35.85 18.10 22.01
CA ASP A 202 35.85 16.97 21.08
C ASP A 202 34.74 15.95 21.40
N ALA A 203 34.34 15.85 22.67
CA ALA A 203 33.27 14.97 23.13
C ALA A 203 31.86 15.54 22.93
N THR A 204 31.71 16.82 22.56
CA THR A 204 30.39 17.41 22.30
C THR A 204 29.70 16.65 21.18
N LEU A 205 28.52 16.09 21.47
CA LEU A 205 27.73 15.36 20.49
C LEU A 205 27.02 16.33 19.54
N ALA A 206 27.28 16.16 18.25
CA ALA A 206 26.50 16.71 17.17
C ALA A 206 25.40 15.73 16.78
N GLN A 207 24.15 16.13 16.96
CA GLN A 207 22.96 15.36 16.64
C GLN A 207 22.37 15.84 15.32
N PHE A 208 22.38 14.98 14.32
CA PHE A 208 21.90 15.24 12.98
C PHE A 208 20.49 14.70 12.82
N SER A 209 19.63 15.45 12.14
CA SER A 209 18.29 14.99 11.76
C SER A 209 18.03 15.27 10.29
N LEU A 210 17.47 14.30 9.58
CA LEU A 210 16.91 14.47 8.25
C LEU A 210 15.40 14.20 8.31
N VAL A 211 14.60 15.16 7.89
CA VAL A 211 13.14 15.03 7.78
C VAL A 211 12.76 15.01 6.30
N LEU A 212 12.07 13.96 5.85
CA LEU A 212 11.54 13.86 4.49
C LEU A 212 10.12 13.31 4.56
N ALA A 213 9.14 14.11 4.11
CA ALA A 213 7.72 13.85 4.29
C ALA A 213 7.38 13.60 5.78
N ASP A 214 6.83 12.43 6.11
CA ASP A 214 6.45 12.00 7.46
C ASP A 214 7.58 11.28 8.22
N LYS A 215 8.73 11.04 7.57
CA LYS A 215 9.83 10.26 8.14
C LYS A 215 10.94 11.15 8.68
N THR A 216 11.46 10.79 9.85
CA THR A 216 12.62 11.43 10.48
C THR A 216 13.71 10.42 10.74
N MET A 217 14.92 10.70 10.24
CA MET A 217 16.13 9.97 10.59
C MET A 217 17.00 10.81 11.50
N ARG A 218 17.65 10.16 12.47
CA ARG A 218 18.59 10.79 13.39
C ARG A 218 19.89 10.02 13.43
N ALA A 219 20.98 10.76 13.58
CA ALA A 219 22.31 10.22 13.79
C ALA A 219 23.07 11.14 14.74
N ALA A 220 24.11 10.67 15.42
CA ALA A 220 24.92 11.51 16.27
C ALA A 220 26.39 11.12 16.18
N LYS A 221 27.28 12.10 16.31
CA LYS A 221 28.72 11.84 16.48
C LYS A 221 29.40 12.95 17.28
N PRO A 222 30.52 12.68 17.96
CA PRO A 222 31.36 13.71 18.57
C PRO A 222 31.96 14.69 17.54
N LEU A 223 32.21 15.93 17.95
CA LEU A 223 32.84 16.97 17.10
C LEU A 223 34.31 16.69 16.79
N GLY A 224 35.04 16.11 17.74
CA GLY A 224 36.47 15.79 17.60
C GLY A 224 36.71 14.54 16.76
N SER A 225 36.71 14.71 15.44
CA SER A 225 37.17 13.67 14.50
C SER A 225 37.79 14.27 13.25
N GLY A 226 38.95 14.92 13.41
CA GLY A 226 39.93 15.06 12.34
C GLY A 226 40.77 13.78 12.28
N ALA A 227 40.65 13.03 11.18
CA ALA A 227 41.13 11.66 10.95
C ALA A 227 40.23 10.54 11.53
N VAL A 228 39.82 9.62 10.64
CA VAL A 228 39.44 8.25 11.01
C VAL A 228 40.76 7.53 11.29
N THR A 229 41.18 7.46 12.54
CA THR A 229 42.08 6.39 12.95
C THR A 229 41.25 5.12 12.91
N PRO A 230 41.62 4.06 12.14
CA PRO A 230 41.14 2.75 12.49
C PRO A 230 41.64 2.51 13.91
N VAL A 231 40.71 2.44 14.87
CA VAL A 231 41.00 1.74 16.10
C VAL A 231 41.32 0.33 15.64
N ALA A 232 42.60 -0.05 15.63
CA ALA A 232 42.94 -1.45 15.80
C ALA A 232 42.15 -1.85 17.03
N GLN A 233 41.14 -2.71 16.85
CA GLN A 233 40.38 -3.26 17.95
C GLN A 233 41.42 -3.72 18.96
N ALA A 234 41.50 -3.07 20.12
CA ALA A 234 41.98 -3.76 21.29
C ALA A 234 41.14 -5.03 21.31
N ALA A 235 41.80 -6.20 21.20
CA ALA A 235 41.11 -7.47 21.34
C ALA A 235 40.18 -7.31 22.55
N PRO A 236 38.88 -7.63 22.41
CA PRO A 236 37.98 -7.58 23.55
C PRO A 236 38.66 -8.38 24.67
N VAL A 237 38.98 -7.71 25.77
CA VAL A 237 39.12 -8.43 27.03
C VAL A 237 37.72 -8.93 27.27
N GLU A 238 37.47 -10.18 26.89
CA GLU A 238 36.23 -10.86 27.15
C GLU A 238 36.00 -10.75 28.67
N PRO A 239 34.96 -10.03 29.11
CA PRO A 239 34.60 -10.05 30.51
C PRO A 239 34.38 -11.50 30.87
N ALA A 240 35.02 -11.98 31.94
CA ALA A 240 34.74 -13.30 32.49
C ALA A 240 33.21 -13.47 32.54
N PRO A 241 32.65 -14.58 32.01
CA PRO A 241 31.22 -14.72 31.87
C PRO A 241 30.56 -14.47 33.22
N ALA A 242 29.67 -13.47 33.25
CA ALA A 242 28.80 -13.28 34.40
C ALA A 242 28.08 -14.61 34.67
N PRO A 243 27.93 -15.01 35.94
CA PRO A 243 27.27 -16.28 36.26
C PRO A 243 25.92 -16.32 35.54
N ALA A 244 25.72 -17.37 34.75
CA ALA A 244 24.47 -17.59 34.03
C ALA A 244 23.33 -17.55 35.05
N CYS A 245 22.45 -16.57 34.90
CA CYS A 245 21.23 -16.51 35.67
C CYS A 245 20.28 -17.54 35.07
N ASP A 246 20.17 -18.71 35.70
CA ASP A 246 19.13 -19.68 35.36
C ASP A 246 17.77 -19.02 35.56
N GLY A 247 17.05 -18.78 34.45
CA GLY A 247 15.75 -18.12 34.45
C GLY A 247 15.76 -16.63 34.10
N CYS A 248 16.90 -16.04 33.71
CA CYS A 248 16.90 -14.69 33.13
C CYS A 248 16.52 -14.71 31.64
N GLY A 249 15.78 -13.69 31.21
CA GLY A 249 15.37 -13.51 29.83
C GLY A 249 14.86 -12.10 29.52
N VAL A 250 14.50 -11.88 28.27
CA VAL A 250 13.97 -10.61 27.77
C VAL A 250 12.57 -10.82 27.19
N VAL A 251 11.65 -9.90 27.49
CA VAL A 251 10.30 -9.89 26.90
C VAL A 251 10.44 -9.59 25.41
N VAL A 252 10.10 -10.55 24.56
CA VAL A 252 10.17 -10.42 23.09
C VAL A 252 8.82 -10.06 22.47
N SER A 253 7.70 -10.39 23.12
CA SER A 253 6.37 -9.92 22.70
C SER A 253 5.39 -9.83 23.87
N VAL A 254 4.52 -8.82 23.82
CA VAL A 254 3.35 -8.69 24.70
C VAL A 254 2.11 -8.72 23.83
N ASN A 255 1.40 -9.85 23.83
CA ASN A 255 0.21 -10.01 23.01
C ASN A 255 -1.04 -9.87 23.88
N THR A 256 -1.94 -8.99 23.46
CA THR A 256 -3.25 -8.83 24.11
C THR A 256 -4.25 -9.75 23.42
N VAL A 257 -4.63 -10.83 24.09
CA VAL A 257 -5.56 -11.83 23.56
C VAL A 257 -6.95 -11.58 24.14
N LYS A 258 -7.88 -11.13 23.27
CA LYS A 258 -9.30 -11.02 23.62
C LYS A 258 -9.95 -12.40 23.46
N VAL A 259 -10.32 -13.02 24.57
CA VAL A 259 -11.03 -14.31 24.52
C VAL A 259 -12.51 -14.01 24.26
N LYS A 260 -13.09 -14.62 23.21
CA LYS A 260 -14.51 -14.41 22.87
C LYS A 260 -15.41 -14.99 23.97
N GLY A 261 -16.00 -14.12 24.78
CA GLY A 261 -17.20 -14.43 25.54
C GLY A 261 -18.33 -14.85 24.59
N LYS A 262 -19.09 -15.88 24.98
CA LYS A 262 -20.26 -16.39 24.24
C LYS A 262 -21.34 -15.30 24.10
N PRO A 263 -22.15 -15.32 23.02
CA PRO A 263 -22.90 -14.17 22.57
C PRO A 263 -24.17 -13.96 23.38
N ASN A 264 -24.35 -12.75 23.92
CA ASN A 264 -25.65 -12.26 24.34
C ASN A 264 -26.05 -11.16 23.37
N TYR A 265 -27.02 -11.48 22.51
CA TYR A 265 -27.71 -10.57 21.62
C TYR A 265 -28.38 -9.42 22.39
N VAL A 266 -28.66 -8.33 21.66
CA VAL A 266 -29.43 -7.09 21.98
C VAL A 266 -28.45 -5.90 21.93
N GLY A 267 -28.50 -4.96 21.00
CA GLY A 267 -29.54 -4.54 20.07
C GLY A 267 -29.49 -3.01 20.03
N ALA A 268 -29.16 -2.42 18.88
CA ALA A 268 -29.54 -1.06 18.46
C ALA A 268 -28.88 -0.76 17.10
N ILE A 269 -29.64 -1.05 16.05
CA ILE A 269 -29.47 -0.50 14.70
C ILE A 269 -30.19 0.86 14.67
N ALA A 270 -29.77 1.69 13.71
CA ALA A 270 -30.35 2.95 13.23
C ALA A 270 -29.72 4.19 13.87
N GLY A 271 -29.27 5.19 13.11
CA GLY A 271 -29.42 5.48 11.68
C GLY A 271 -29.25 6.99 11.53
N GLY A 272 -28.77 7.48 10.39
CA GLY A 272 -28.78 8.92 10.10
C GLY A 272 -27.60 9.39 9.27
N VAL A 273 -27.78 9.35 7.95
CA VAL A 273 -27.02 10.17 6.99
C VAL A 273 -27.74 11.51 6.88
N ALA A 274 -27.02 12.63 7.01
CA ALA A 274 -27.42 13.91 6.43
C ALA A 274 -26.19 14.82 6.30
N GLY A 275 -25.93 15.27 5.08
CA GLY A 275 -24.79 16.12 4.72
C GLY A 275 -24.98 17.60 5.05
N ALA A 276 -23.92 18.38 4.86
CA ALA A 276 -23.99 19.83 4.71
C ALA A 276 -22.98 20.30 3.66
N ALA A 277 -23.45 21.25 2.85
CA ALA A 277 -23.03 21.51 1.49
C ALA A 277 -21.90 22.54 1.33
N LEU A 278 -21.33 22.54 0.13
CA LEU A 278 -20.48 23.58 -0.44
C LEU A 278 -21.23 24.92 -0.50
N GLY A 279 -20.61 25.99 0.00
CA GLY A 279 -21.07 27.36 -0.22
C GLY A 279 -19.98 28.18 -0.90
N ASN A 280 -20.16 28.48 -2.19
CA ASN A 280 -19.43 29.53 -2.90
C ASN A 280 -20.39 30.68 -3.24
N GLN A 281 -19.87 31.89 -3.09
CA GLN A 281 -20.24 33.18 -3.68
C GLN A 281 -21.49 33.26 -4.58
N VAL A 282 -22.51 33.99 -4.14
CA VAL A 282 -23.24 35.01 -4.95
C VAL A 282 -23.81 36.06 -4.00
N GLY A 283 -23.39 37.33 -4.16
CA GLY A 283 -24.03 38.48 -3.48
C GLY A 283 -23.19 39.75 -3.52
N LYS A 284 -23.56 40.68 -4.41
CA LYS A 284 -22.95 42.01 -4.61
C LYS A 284 -23.15 42.89 -3.37
N GLY A 285 -22.08 43.44 -2.81
CA GLY A 285 -22.16 44.47 -1.78
C GLY A 285 -20.82 44.67 -1.07
N ASP A 286 -20.35 45.90 -1.03
CA ASP A 286 -19.06 46.28 -0.46
C ASP A 286 -18.96 45.97 1.05
N GLY A 287 -17.89 45.28 1.43
CA GLY A 287 -17.30 45.41 2.76
C GLY A 287 -17.44 44.22 3.72
N ARG A 288 -16.28 43.63 4.03
CA ARG A 288 -15.93 42.80 5.20
C ARG A 288 -16.45 41.36 5.24
N THR A 289 -15.61 40.50 4.64
CA THR A 289 -15.31 39.13 5.05
C THR A 289 -15.12 38.98 6.56
N LEU A 290 -16.09 38.38 7.27
CA LEU A 290 -15.87 37.64 8.52
C LEU A 290 -17.20 37.08 9.06
N ALA A 291 -17.35 35.75 9.03
CA ALA A 291 -18.30 35.03 9.86
C ALA A 291 -17.84 33.58 10.06
N THR A 292 -16.73 33.41 10.77
CA THR A 292 -16.47 32.18 11.52
C THR A 292 -16.98 32.46 12.94
N VAL A 293 -18.11 31.87 13.30
CA VAL A 293 -18.64 31.89 14.68
C VAL A 293 -19.19 30.48 14.92
N LEU A 294 -18.44 29.65 15.65
CA LEU A 294 -18.52 29.44 17.10
C LEU A 294 -19.87 28.85 17.56
N GLY A 295 -19.80 27.58 17.97
CA GLY A 295 -20.33 27.10 19.26
C GLY A 295 -21.85 27.02 19.46
N ALA A 296 -22.35 25.80 19.57
CA ALA A 296 -23.36 25.40 20.55
C ALA A 296 -22.97 23.98 21.01
N VAL A 297 -22.41 23.75 22.21
CA VAL A 297 -22.94 23.93 23.58
C VAL A 297 -24.21 23.13 23.86
N GLY A 298 -24.02 22.10 24.71
CA GLY A 298 -24.99 21.56 25.67
C GLY A 298 -26.02 20.61 25.07
N GLY A 299 -26.25 19.39 25.56
CA GLY A 299 -25.78 18.69 26.74
C GLY A 299 -26.73 17.51 26.95
N ALA A 300 -26.22 16.35 27.35
CA ALA A 300 -27.04 15.33 27.98
C ALA A 300 -26.30 14.83 29.22
N VAL A 301 -27.00 15.06 30.31
CA VAL A 301 -26.64 15.05 31.73
C VAL A 301 -26.11 13.69 32.22
N ALA A 302 -25.22 13.79 33.22
CA ALA A 302 -24.66 12.70 33.99
C ALA A 302 -25.68 11.99 34.89
N GLY A 303 -25.58 10.67 34.99
CA GLY A 303 -26.17 9.86 36.06
C GLY A 303 -25.18 8.77 36.48
N ARG A 304 -24.77 8.80 37.75
CA ARG A 304 -23.75 7.93 38.35
C ARG A 304 -24.30 6.55 38.70
N GLU A 305 -23.35 5.64 38.89
CA GLU A 305 -23.44 4.47 39.77
C GLU A 305 -24.33 3.31 39.29
N VAL A 306 -23.74 2.47 38.44
CA VAL A 306 -23.76 1.03 38.70
C VAL A 306 -22.36 0.50 38.42
N GLU A 307 -21.57 0.48 39.48
CA GLU A 307 -20.54 -0.53 39.71
C GLU A 307 -21.11 -1.91 39.35
N LYS A 308 -20.77 -2.41 38.16
CA LYS A 308 -20.87 -3.82 37.81
C LYS A 308 -19.62 -4.19 37.08
N GLN A 309 -18.79 -4.97 37.79
CA GLN A 309 -17.73 -5.78 37.23
C GLN A 309 -18.19 -6.42 35.91
N VAL A 310 -17.71 -5.88 34.81
CA VAL A 310 -17.58 -6.66 33.58
C VAL A 310 -16.11 -7.05 33.56
N ARG A 311 -15.84 -8.27 34.05
CA ARG A 311 -14.57 -8.96 33.83
C ARG A 311 -14.24 -8.81 32.34
N SER A 312 -13.21 -8.03 32.06
CA SER A 312 -12.64 -7.98 30.73
C SER A 312 -11.90 -9.29 30.53
N ASP A 313 -12.39 -10.16 29.65
CA ASP A 313 -11.70 -11.38 29.20
C ASP A 313 -10.49 -11.01 28.30
N THR A 314 -9.56 -10.25 28.87
CA THR A 314 -8.33 -9.80 28.23
C THR A 314 -7.16 -10.50 28.90
N ARG A 315 -6.59 -11.48 28.21
CA ARG A 315 -5.40 -12.21 28.65
C ARG A 315 -4.18 -11.60 27.99
N TYR A 316 -3.13 -11.36 28.76
CA TYR A 316 -1.86 -10.84 28.27
C TYR A 316 -0.87 -11.99 28.21
N ASP A 317 -0.52 -12.42 27.00
CA ASP A 317 0.50 -13.45 26.78
C ASP A 317 1.85 -12.77 26.57
N LEU A 318 2.74 -12.93 27.55
CA LEU A 318 4.12 -12.48 27.54
C LEU A 318 5.02 -13.59 27.02
N THR A 319 5.65 -13.36 25.88
CA THR A 319 6.69 -14.26 25.37
C THR A 319 8.03 -13.73 25.84
N VAL A 320 8.75 -14.55 26.62
CA VAL A 320 10.08 -14.24 27.15
C VAL A 320 11.08 -15.17 26.47
N LYS A 321 12.09 -14.58 25.82
CA LYS A 321 13.25 -15.32 25.33
C LYS A 321 14.28 -15.37 26.45
N LEU A 322 14.53 -16.55 26.97
CA LEU A 322 15.53 -16.81 28.00
C LEU A 322 16.94 -16.71 27.41
N ASP A 323 17.91 -16.39 28.27
CA ASP A 323 19.31 -16.25 27.87
C ASP A 323 19.90 -17.57 27.34
N ASN A 324 19.33 -18.72 27.74
CA ASN A 324 19.66 -20.05 27.19
C ASN A 324 19.06 -20.33 25.80
N GLY A 325 18.41 -19.35 25.17
CA GLY A 325 17.83 -19.43 23.83
C GLY A 325 16.41 -20.02 23.78
N THR A 326 15.90 -20.61 24.86
CA THR A 326 14.53 -21.11 24.92
C THR A 326 13.52 -19.97 25.09
N THR A 327 12.27 -20.20 24.68
CA THR A 327 11.19 -19.22 24.80
C THR A 327 10.12 -19.76 25.74
N ARG A 328 9.65 -18.93 26.67
CA ARG A 328 8.52 -19.25 27.57
C ARG A 328 7.41 -18.23 27.41
N VAL A 329 6.17 -18.72 27.37
CA VAL A 329 4.97 -17.87 27.36
C VAL A 329 4.36 -17.88 28.76
N VAL A 330 4.11 -16.69 29.30
CA VAL A 330 3.47 -16.49 30.60
C VAL A 330 2.22 -15.66 30.38
N SER A 331 1.11 -16.10 30.92
CA SER A 331 -0.16 -15.41 30.73
C SER A 331 -0.61 -14.73 32.00
N TYR A 332 -1.10 -13.50 31.86
CA TYR A 332 -1.62 -12.70 32.96
C TYR A 332 -3.05 -12.27 32.65
N ASP A 333 -3.90 -12.28 33.67
CA ASP A 333 -5.30 -11.85 33.57
C ASP A 333 -5.45 -10.31 33.67
N ALA A 334 -4.36 -9.60 33.94
CA ALA A 334 -4.25 -8.15 33.96
C ALA A 334 -2.92 -7.69 33.34
N ASN A 335 -2.84 -6.44 32.86
CA ASN A 335 -1.64 -5.93 32.20
C ASN A 335 -0.47 -5.87 33.21
N PRO A 336 0.62 -6.63 32.99
CA PRO A 336 1.74 -6.66 33.92
C PRO A 336 2.64 -5.41 33.84
N GLY A 337 2.34 -4.45 32.95
CA GLY A 337 3.11 -3.20 32.83
C GLY A 337 4.50 -3.37 32.21
N LEU A 338 4.80 -4.56 31.67
CA LEU A 338 6.08 -4.89 31.06
C LEU A 338 6.07 -4.57 29.57
N ALA A 339 7.13 -3.92 29.08
CA ALA A 339 7.30 -3.60 27.66
C ALA A 339 8.27 -4.59 26.99
N VAL A 340 8.19 -4.71 25.66
CA VAL A 340 9.18 -5.44 24.87
C VAL A 340 10.57 -4.87 25.11
N GLY A 341 11.56 -5.73 25.35
CA GLY A 341 12.93 -5.35 25.72
C GLY A 341 13.18 -5.26 27.23
N THR A 342 12.15 -5.41 28.07
CA THR A 342 12.31 -5.46 29.53
C THR A 342 13.03 -6.75 29.92
N LYS A 343 14.11 -6.63 30.71
CA LYS A 343 14.79 -7.78 31.32
C LYS A 343 13.96 -8.31 32.48
N VAL A 344 13.71 -9.61 32.50
CA VAL A 344 12.90 -10.29 33.51
C VAL A 344 13.65 -11.51 34.03
N ARG A 345 13.37 -11.88 35.28
CA ARG A 345 13.88 -13.09 35.92
C ARG A 345 12.69 -13.91 36.39
N PHE A 346 12.72 -15.20 36.10
CA PHE A 346 11.80 -16.16 36.69
C PHE A 346 12.33 -16.56 38.07
N ASP A 347 11.62 -16.16 39.12
CA ASP A 347 11.76 -16.77 40.43
C ASP A 347 10.87 -18.02 40.41
N GLY A 348 11.49 -19.20 40.47
CA GLY A 348 10.79 -20.48 40.54
C GLY A 348 10.09 -20.67 41.88
#